data_AF-A0A2N3AW99-F1
#
_entry.id   AF-A0A2N3AW99-F1
#
_cell.length_a   1.000
_cell.length_b   1.000
_cell.length_c   1.000
_cell.angle_alpha   90.00
_cell.angle_beta   90.00
_cell.angle_gamma   90.00
#
_symmetry.space_group_name_H-M   'P 1'
#
loop_
_entity.id
_entity.type
_entity.pdbx_description
1 polymer ?
#
loop_
_entity_poly.entity_id
_entity_poly.type
_entity_poly.pdbx_seq_one_letter_code
_entity_poly.pdbx_strand_id
1 'polypeptide(L)'
;ARKGEGVRRVGFAGAVLAWLFVMLYALGVSAAVLGLSATGVPLDRAFAAAIAAIANTGPAYAMALGPGGEGFPAFGAAEQLVLCVAMVLGRVEILAVVALTNPDYWWRR
;
A
#
# COMPACT_ATOMS: atom_id res chain seq x y z
N ALA A 1 21.77 -30.22 23.82
CA ALA A 1 21.69 -29.35 22.63
C ALA A 1 20.39 -29.66 21.88
N ARG A 2 19.31 -28.93 22.16
CA ARG A 2 18.02 -29.13 21.47
C ARG A 2 18.06 -28.29 20.19
N LYS A 3 18.23 -28.97 19.07
CA LYS A 3 18.56 -28.47 17.74
C LYS A 3 17.33 -27.79 17.13
N GLY A 4 17.53 -26.65 16.48
CA GLY A 4 16.46 -25.77 16.01
C GLY A 4 15.58 -26.38 14.91
N GLU A 5 14.41 -26.86 15.31
CA GLU A 5 13.37 -27.42 14.43
C GLU A 5 12.25 -26.43 14.09
N GLY A 6 12.35 -25.17 14.52
CA GLY A 6 11.31 -24.16 14.31
C GLY A 6 11.40 -23.33 13.01
N VAL A 7 12.51 -23.40 12.26
CA VAL A 7 12.85 -22.36 11.25
C VAL A 7 12.47 -22.74 9.81
N ARG A 8 12.05 -23.99 9.53
CA ARG A 8 12.02 -24.52 8.15
C ARG A 8 10.64 -24.65 7.50
N ARG A 9 9.64 -23.87 7.93
CA ARG A 9 8.29 -23.87 7.31
C ARG A 9 7.85 -22.55 6.69
N VAL A 10 8.78 -21.63 6.41
CA VAL A 10 8.54 -20.61 5.36
C VAL A 10 8.84 -21.25 3.99
N GLY A 11 8.24 -22.40 3.73
CA GLY A 11 8.46 -23.17 2.51
C GLY A 11 7.58 -22.60 1.42
N PHE A 12 8.19 -22.04 0.35
CA PHE A 12 7.60 -21.60 -0.93
C PHE A 12 6.31 -20.76 -0.88
N ALA A 13 5.24 -21.24 -0.27
CA ALA A 13 3.99 -20.53 0.01
C ALA A 13 4.20 -19.16 0.68
N GLY A 14 5.06 -19.07 1.70
CA GLY A 14 5.35 -17.78 2.35
C GLY A 14 6.06 -16.79 1.42
N ALA A 15 6.93 -17.27 0.53
CA ALA A 15 7.60 -16.43 -0.46
C ALA A 15 6.65 -15.96 -1.56
N VAL A 16 5.75 -16.83 -2.02
CA VAL A 16 4.68 -16.48 -2.98
C VAL A 16 3.77 -15.41 -2.37
N LEU A 17 3.43 -15.52 -1.08
CA LEU A 17 2.59 -14.55 -0.40
C LEU A 17 3.25 -13.17 -0.26
N ALA A 18 4.52 -13.14 0.14
CA ALA A 18 5.29 -11.91 0.22
C ALA A 18 5.42 -11.26 -1.17
N TRP A 19 5.64 -12.08 -2.21
CA TRP A 19 5.76 -11.58 -3.58
C TRP A 19 4.43 -11.02 -4.12
N LEU A 20 3.32 -11.71 -3.89
CA LEU A 20 1.98 -11.20 -4.23
C LEU A 20 1.68 -9.88 -3.53
N PHE A 21 2.01 -9.77 -2.24
CA PHE A 21 1.85 -8.52 -1.49
C PHE A 21 2.67 -7.38 -2.12
N VAL A 22 3.95 -7.60 -2.40
CA VAL A 22 4.81 -6.59 -3.04
C VAL A 22 4.26 -6.18 -4.41
N MET A 23 3.77 -7.14 -5.20
CA MET A 23 3.26 -6.85 -6.53
C MET A 23 1.92 -6.12 -6.51
N LEU A 24 1.00 -6.48 -5.61
CA LEU A 24 -0.24 -5.71 -5.38
C LEU A 24 0.09 -4.29 -4.94
N TYR A 25 0.99 -4.13 -3.98
CA TYR A 25 1.40 -2.82 -3.47
C TYR A 25 1.98 -1.95 -4.58
N ALA A 26 2.91 -2.51 -5.37
CA ALA A 26 3.49 -1.80 -6.51
C ALA A 26 2.45 -1.42 -7.58
N LEU A 27 1.49 -2.30 -7.85
CA LEU A 27 0.41 -2.04 -8.80
C LEU A 27 -0.55 -0.95 -8.27
N GLY A 28 -0.89 -1.00 -6.98
CA GLY A 28 -1.70 0.02 -6.33
C GLY A 28 -1.04 1.39 -6.40
N VAL A 29 0.25 1.49 -6.03
CA VAL A 29 1.02 2.74 -6.13
C VAL A 29 1.04 3.23 -7.56
N SER A 30 1.32 2.35 -8.53
CA SER A 30 1.34 2.72 -9.94
C SER A 30 -0.02 3.25 -10.42
N ALA A 31 -1.12 2.59 -10.04
CA ALA A 31 -2.47 3.04 -10.40
C ALA A 31 -2.82 4.39 -9.77
N ALA A 32 -2.47 4.62 -8.50
CA ALA A 32 -2.70 5.89 -7.81
C ALA A 32 -1.87 7.03 -8.43
N VAL A 33 -0.59 6.79 -8.73
CA VAL A 33 0.27 7.77 -9.41
C VAL A 33 -0.28 8.11 -10.79
N LEU A 34 -0.67 7.12 -11.58
CA LEU A 34 -1.26 7.36 -12.91
C LEU A 34 -2.57 8.15 -12.81
N GLY A 35 -3.42 7.84 -11.82
CA GLY A 35 -4.66 8.58 -11.57
C GLY A 35 -4.41 10.05 -11.22
N LEU A 36 -3.43 10.34 -10.35
CA LEU A 36 -3.03 11.70 -9.98
C LEU A 36 -2.34 12.45 -11.14
N SER A 37 -1.45 11.78 -11.87
CA SER A 37 -0.78 12.39 -13.02
C SER A 37 -1.75 12.70 -14.16
N ALA A 38 -2.84 11.91 -14.31
CA ALA A 38 -3.89 12.19 -15.29
C ALA A 38 -4.68 13.48 -14.99
N THR A 39 -4.71 13.96 -13.74
CA THR A 39 -5.34 15.25 -13.40
C THR A 39 -4.41 16.44 -13.58
N GLY A 40 -3.14 16.21 -13.94
CA GLY A 40 -2.12 17.25 -14.15
C GLY A 40 -1.22 17.49 -12.94
N VAL A 41 -1.28 16.66 -11.89
CA VAL A 41 -0.37 16.75 -10.76
C VAL A 41 1.06 16.37 -11.19
N PRO A 42 2.08 17.16 -10.82
CA PRO A 42 3.49 16.84 -11.03
C PRO A 42 3.85 15.43 -10.51
N LEU A 43 4.66 14.69 -11.28
CA LEU A 43 4.97 13.28 -11.01
C LEU A 43 5.65 13.07 -9.65
N ASP A 44 6.54 13.97 -9.26
CA ASP A 44 7.21 14.00 -7.96
C ASP A 44 6.20 14.07 -6.80
N ARG A 45 5.21 14.97 -6.90
CA ARG A 45 4.15 15.11 -5.90
C ARG A 45 3.17 13.94 -5.93
N ALA A 46 2.80 13.47 -7.12
CA ALA A 46 1.92 12.33 -7.29
C ALA A 46 2.52 11.05 -6.68
N PHE A 47 3.81 10.79 -6.87
CA PHE A 47 4.51 9.67 -6.26
C PHE A 47 4.52 9.74 -4.74
N ALA A 48 4.94 10.87 -4.18
CA ALA A 48 4.99 11.03 -2.73
C ALA A 48 3.59 10.90 -2.10
N ALA A 49 2.56 11.49 -2.72
CA ALA A 49 1.19 11.41 -2.25
C ALA A 49 0.61 10.00 -2.35
N ALA A 50 0.83 9.30 -3.47
CA ALA A 50 0.35 7.93 -3.69
C ALA A 50 0.98 6.93 -2.71
N ILE A 51 2.29 7.02 -2.48
CA ILE A 51 2.98 6.15 -1.51
C ILE A 51 2.46 6.41 -0.09
N ALA A 52 2.33 7.69 0.30
CA ALA A 52 1.78 8.05 1.61
C ALA A 52 0.32 7.61 1.79
N ALA A 53 -0.49 7.68 0.74
CA ALA A 53 -1.90 7.26 0.77
C ALA A 53 -2.03 5.73 0.91
N ILE A 54 -1.32 4.94 0.09
CA ILE A 54 -1.41 3.48 0.13
C ILE A 54 -0.78 2.91 1.40
N ALA A 55 0.35 3.46 1.84
CA ALA A 55 0.92 3.10 3.13
C ALA A 55 0.07 3.61 4.32
N ASN A 56 -0.99 4.38 4.07
CA ASN A 56 -1.85 5.02 5.07
C ASN A 56 -1.05 5.85 6.09
N THR A 57 0.03 6.48 5.62
CA THR A 57 0.94 7.34 6.38
C THR A 57 0.82 8.78 5.90
N GLY A 58 -0.37 9.38 6.06
CA GLY A 58 -0.62 10.78 5.67
C GLY A 58 0.50 11.78 6.03
N PRO A 59 1.07 11.77 7.25
CA PRO A 59 2.16 12.69 7.60
C PRO A 59 3.43 12.52 6.75
N ALA A 60 3.67 11.33 6.19
CA ALA A 60 4.84 11.06 5.36
C ALA A 60 4.86 11.92 4.09
N TYR A 61 3.70 12.30 3.56
CA TYR A 61 3.64 13.22 2.41
C TYR A 61 4.21 14.60 2.76
N ALA A 62 3.80 15.17 3.90
CA ALA A 62 4.31 16.45 4.37
C ALA A 62 5.81 16.40 4.67
N MET A 63 6.30 15.27 5.20
CA MET A 63 7.73 15.06 5.42
C MET A 63 8.52 14.96 4.12
N ALA A 64 7.94 14.38 3.06
CA ALA A 64 8.58 14.25 1.75
C ALA A 64 8.69 15.59 1.01
N LEU A 65 7.75 16.51 1.23
CA LEU A 65 7.76 17.85 0.62
C LEU A 65 8.72 18.85 1.30
N GLY A 66 9.07 18.61 2.57
CA GLY A 66 9.90 19.52 3.36
C GLY A 66 9.18 20.79 3.88
N PRO A 67 9.90 21.69 4.58
CA PRO A 67 9.31 22.90 5.16
C PRO A 67 8.75 23.83 4.08
N GLY A 68 7.46 24.18 4.17
CA GLY A 68 6.77 25.03 3.20
C GLY A 68 6.08 24.27 2.05
N GLY A 69 6.11 22.94 2.07
CA GLY A 69 5.37 22.10 1.14
C GLY A 69 3.85 22.26 1.24
N GLU A 70 3.20 22.37 0.09
CA GLU A 70 1.73 22.34 0.00
C GLU A 70 1.21 20.94 0.37
N GLY A 71 0.52 20.83 1.51
CA GLY A 71 -0.04 19.57 1.99
C GLY A 71 -1.27 19.11 1.20
N PHE A 72 -1.92 18.05 1.67
CA PHE A 72 -3.14 17.50 1.03
C PHE A 72 -4.28 18.51 0.73
N PRO A 73 -4.47 19.60 1.49
CA PRO A 73 -5.49 20.60 1.15
C PRO A 73 -5.28 21.33 -0.19
N ALA A 74 -4.09 21.26 -0.77
CA ALA A 74 -3.81 21.86 -2.08
C ALA A 74 -4.31 21.01 -3.26
N PHE A 75 -4.67 19.74 -3.01
CA PHE A 75 -5.30 18.89 -4.01
C PHE A 75 -6.78 19.26 -4.21
N GLY A 76 -7.23 19.22 -5.46
CA GLY A 76 -8.64 19.38 -5.79
C GLY A 76 -9.49 18.17 -5.40
N ALA A 77 -10.80 18.27 -5.64
CA ALA A 77 -11.76 17.24 -5.25
C ALA A 77 -11.53 15.90 -5.97
N ALA A 78 -11.09 15.93 -7.23
CA ALA A 78 -10.83 14.73 -8.01
C ALA A 78 -9.60 13.98 -7.49
N GLU A 79 -8.53 14.70 -7.19
CA GLU A 79 -7.28 14.17 -6.65
C GLU A 79 -7.49 13.57 -5.25
N GLN A 80 -8.24 14.28 -4.39
CA GLN A 80 -8.60 13.78 -3.07
C GLN A 80 -9.40 12.48 -3.16
N LEU A 81 -10.31 12.36 -4.14
CA LEU A 81 -11.07 11.13 -4.35
C LEU A 81 -10.16 9.97 -4.76
N VAL A 82 -9.19 10.19 -5.65
CA VAL A 82 -8.17 9.19 -6.01
C VAL A 82 -7.35 8.78 -4.78
N LEU A 83 -6.93 9.73 -3.96
CA LEU A 83 -6.18 9.47 -2.73
C LEU A 83 -7.02 8.69 -1.69
N CYS A 84 -8.31 8.99 -1.55
CA CYS A 84 -9.23 8.25 -0.69
C CYS A 84 -9.36 6.79 -1.15
N VAL A 85 -9.54 6.56 -2.46
CA VAL A 85 -9.59 5.20 -3.03
C VAL A 85 -8.25 4.47 -2.77
N ALA A 86 -7.12 5.16 -2.94
CA ALA A 86 -5.80 4.60 -2.66
C ALA A 86 -5.62 4.21 -1.18
N MET A 87 -6.10 5.02 -0.23
CA MET A 87 -6.09 4.69 1.20
C MET A 87 -6.94 3.47 1.53
N VAL A 88 -8.14 3.36 0.93
CA VAL A 88 -8.99 2.18 1.10
C VAL A 88 -8.30 0.94 0.55
N LEU A 89 -7.70 1.04 -0.65
CA LEU A 89 -6.98 -0.06 -1.28
C LEU A 89 -5.81 -0.56 -0.42
N GLY A 90 -4.97 0.37 0.09
CA GLY A 90 -3.88 0.02 1.00
C GLY A 90 -4.37 -0.63 2.30
N ARG A 91 -5.56 -0.26 2.78
CA ARG A 91 -6.20 -0.93 3.92
C ARG A 91 -6.71 -2.33 3.58
N VAL A 92 -7.19 -2.57 2.35
CA VAL A 92 -7.66 -3.89 1.87
C VAL A 92 -6.51 -4.86 1.66
N GLU A 93 -5.31 -4.41 1.28
CA GLU A 93 -4.12 -5.27 1.18
C GLU A 93 -3.80 -5.97 2.51
N ILE A 94 -3.96 -5.27 3.64
CA ILE A 94 -3.80 -5.86 4.97
C ILE A 94 -4.84 -6.97 5.20
N LEU A 95 -6.09 -6.77 4.76
CA LEU A 95 -7.13 -7.80 4.86
C LEU A 95 -6.81 -9.00 3.95
N ALA A 96 -6.26 -8.78 2.76
CA ALA A 96 -5.81 -9.84 1.87
C ALA A 96 -4.67 -10.65 2.49
N VAL A 97 -3.67 -9.99 3.09
CA VAL A 97 -2.57 -10.66 3.81
C VAL A 97 -3.10 -11.45 5.02
N VAL A 98 -4.02 -10.88 5.80
CA VAL A 98 -4.65 -11.56 6.96
C VAL A 98 -5.48 -12.75 6.53
N ALA A 99 -6.27 -12.64 5.45
CA ALA A 99 -7.06 -13.74 4.92
C ALA A 99 -6.18 -14.88 4.39
N LEU A 100 -5.08 -14.54 3.71
CA LEU A 100 -4.14 -15.53 3.15
C LEU A 100 -3.27 -16.21 4.23
N THR A 101 -2.99 -15.53 5.34
CA THR A 101 -2.26 -16.12 6.47
C THR A 101 -3.13 -16.99 7.37
N ASN A 102 -4.46 -16.90 7.25
CA ASN A 102 -5.41 -17.75 7.97
C ASN A 102 -6.34 -18.55 7.03
N PRO A 103 -5.83 -19.58 6.34
CA PRO A 103 -6.62 -20.44 5.47
C PRO A 103 -7.72 -21.24 6.22
N ASP A 104 -7.74 -21.26 7.56
CA ASP A 104 -8.78 -21.92 8.35
C ASP A 104 -10.17 -21.26 8.24
N TYR A 105 -10.25 -20.03 7.71
CA TYR A 105 -11.52 -19.31 7.55
C TYR A 105 -12.39 -19.82 6.38
N TRP A 106 -11.82 -20.55 5.41
CA TRP A 106 -12.55 -20.95 4.20
C TRP A 106 -13.36 -22.25 4.34
N TRP A 107 -13.14 -23.04 5.41
CA TRP A 107 -13.50 -24.47 5.45
C TRP A 107 -14.49 -24.85 6.56
N ARG A 108 -14.77 -23.96 7.50
CA ARG A 108 -15.70 -24.30 8.59
C ARG A 108 -17.15 -24.17 8.12
N ARG A 109 -17.72 -25.32 7.75
CA ARG A 109 -19.09 -25.68 8.17
C ARG A 109 -19.25 -25.48 9.68
#